data_AF-J9H7X3-F1
#
_entry.id   AF-J9H7X3-F1
#
_cell.length_a   1.000
_cell.length_b   1.000
_cell.length_c   1.000
_cell.angle_alpha   90.00
_cell.angle_beta   90.00
_cell.angle_gamma   90.00
#
_symmetry.space_group_name_H-M   'P 1'
#
loop_
_entity.id
_entity.type
_entity.pdbx_description
1 polymer ?
#
loop_
_entity_poly.entity_id
_entity_poly.type
_entity_poly.pdbx_seq_one_letter_code
_entity_poly.pdbx_strand_id
1 'polypeptide(L)' 'MIIRPERPEDYDEVYHVIKEAFESAEHSDGNEQDLVVELRKSKAFIPELSLVAVEDGKIVGHILFT' A
#
# COMPACT_ATOMS: atom_id res chain seq x y z
N MET A 1 -14.77 5.10 8.41
CA MET A 1 -13.56 5.23 7.58
C MET A 1 -12.68 6.40 8.04
N ILE A 2 -11.36 6.19 8.15
CA ILE A 2 -10.33 7.20 8.43
C ILE A 2 -9.21 7.06 7.40
N ILE A 3 -8.65 8.16 6.89
CA ILE A 3 -7.44 8.18 6.06
C ILE A 3 -6.30 8.75 6.90
N ARG A 4 -5.15 8.07 6.92
CA ARG A 4 -3.97 8.50 7.66
C ARG A 4 -2.69 8.07 6.95
N PRO A 5 -1.54 8.68 7.29
CA PRO A 5 -0.24 8.14 6.89
C PRO A 5 -0.10 6.67 7.29
N GLU A 6 0.52 5.91 6.40
CA GLU A 6 0.97 4.55 6.62
C GLU A 6 2.03 4.53 7.74
N ARG A 7 2.01 3.48 8.56
CA ARG A 7 3.02 3.20 9.58
C ARG A 7 3.71 1.88 9.27
N PRO A 8 4.94 1.65 9.76
CA PRO A 8 5.63 0.37 9.57
C PRO A 8 4.82 -0.86 9.99
N GLU A 9 4.00 -0.74 11.03
CA GLU A 9 3.11 -1.82 11.49
C GLU A 9 2.02 -2.19 10.47
N ASP A 10 1.71 -1.31 9.51
CA ASP A 10 0.68 -1.52 8.49
C ASP A 10 1.22 -2.25 7.24
N TYR A 11 2.55 -2.38 7.11
CA TYR A 11 3.18 -2.83 5.86
C TYR A 11 2.72 -4.21 5.39
N ASP A 12 2.55 -5.16 6.31
CA ASP A 12 2.12 -6.52 5.99
C ASP A 12 0.67 -6.53 5.48
N GLU A 13 -0.23 -5.78 6.14
CA GLU A 13 -1.63 -5.70 5.74
C GLU A 13 -1.79 -4.95 4.41
N VAL A 14 -1.01 -3.88 4.19
CA VAL A 14 -0.95 -3.19 2.89
C VAL A 14 -0.44 -4.11 1.78
N TYR A 15 0.57 -4.93 2.05
CA TYR A 15 1.08 -5.91 1.07
C TYR A 15 -0.03 -6.85 0.62
N HIS A 16 -0.84 -7.34 1.55
CA HIS A 16 -2.00 -8.19 1.26
C HIS A 16 -3.07 -7.45 0.46
N VAL A 17 -3.45 -6.23 0.87
CA VAL A 17 -4.44 -5.42 0.15
C VAL A 17 -4.02 -5.18 -1.30
N ILE A 18 -2.76 -4.83 -1.55
CA ILE A 18 -2.25 -4.61 -2.92
C ILE A 18 -2.31 -5.92 -3.71
N LYS A 19 -1.81 -7.01 -3.14
CA LYS A 19 -1.81 -8.31 -3.82
C LYS A 19 -3.22 -8.76 -4.20
N GLU A 20 -4.18 -8.66 -3.27
CA GLU A 20 -5.59 -9.01 -3.53
C GLU A 20 -6.22 -8.09 -4.58
N ALA A 21 -5.92 -6.78 -4.55
CA ALA A 21 -6.45 -5.83 -5.51
C ALA A 21 -5.97 -6.09 -6.96
N PHE A 22 -4.74 -6.61 -7.13
CA PHE A 22 -4.15 -6.88 -8.44
C PHE A 22 -4.27 -8.35 -8.89
N GLU A 23 -4.67 -9.28 -8.01
CA GLU A 23 -4.77 -10.72 -8.33
C GLU A 23 -5.66 -11.01 -9.55
N SER A 24 -6.73 -10.25 -9.73
CA SER A 24 -7.66 -10.38 -10.86
C SER A 24 -7.61 -9.20 -11.85
N ALA A 25 -6.60 -8.33 -11.76
CA ALA A 25 -6.50 -7.18 -12.64
C ALA A 25 -6.04 -7.63 -14.04
N GLU A 26 -6.80 -7.23 -15.07
CA GLU A 26 -6.52 -7.54 -16.49
C GLU A 26 -5.11 -7.08 -16.92
N HIS A 27 -4.63 -6.01 -16.30
CA HIS A 27 -3.29 -5.49 -16.46
C HIS A 27 -2.60 -5.50 -15.09
N SER A 28 -1.98 -6.63 -14.78
CA SER A 28 -1.10 -6.79 -13.61
C SER A 28 0.19 -7.50 -14.01
N ASP A 29 1.30 -7.08 -13.40
CA ASP A 29 2.58 -7.79 -13.44
C ASP A 29 2.68 -8.82 -12.29
N GLY A 30 1.75 -8.76 -11.33
CA GLY A 30 1.66 -9.67 -10.18
C GLY A 30 2.71 -9.42 -9.11
N ASN A 31 3.44 -8.31 -9.20
CA ASN A 31 4.53 -7.90 -8.32
C ASN A 31 4.30 -6.49 -7.73
N GLU A 32 3.10 -5.94 -7.85
CA GLU A 32 2.76 -4.58 -7.42
C GLU A 32 3.02 -4.39 -5.91
N GLN A 33 2.74 -5.43 -5.12
CA GLN A 33 3.05 -5.46 -3.70
C GLN A 33 4.57 -5.37 -3.42
N ASP A 34 5.39 -5.98 -4.28
CA ASP A 34 6.85 -5.97 -4.16
C ASP A 34 7.42 -4.62 -4.64
N LEU A 35 6.80 -4.02 -5.66
CA LEU A 35 7.12 -2.67 -6.10
C LEU A 35 6.95 -1.66 -4.96
N VAL A 36 5.85 -1.73 -4.21
CA VAL A 36 5.64 -0.85 -3.05
C VAL A 36 6.71 -1.06 -1.98
N VAL A 37 7.14 -2.30 -1.72
CA VAL A 37 8.26 -2.60 -0.80
C VAL A 37 9.56 -1.94 -1.25
N GLU A 38 9.86 -1.95 -2.56
CA GLU A 38 11.06 -1.31 -3.10
C GLU A 38 10.95 0.22 -3.10
N LEU A 39 9.77 0.78 -3.38
CA LEU A 39 9.54 2.22 -3.35
C LEU A 39 9.79 2.81 -1.96
N ARG A 40 9.36 2.13 -0.88
CA ARG A 40 9.62 2.55 0.52
C ARG A 40 11.11 2.64 0.87
N LYS A 41 11.98 1.90 0.17
CA LYS A 41 13.44 1.92 0.35
C LYS A 41 14.13 3.01 -0.46
N SER A 42 13.41 3.61 -1.41
CA SER A 42 13.96 4.61 -2.32
C SER A 42 14.14 5.97 -1.65
N LYS A 43 15.04 6.80 -2.18
CA LYS A 43 15.21 8.19 -1.71
C LYS A 43 14.05 9.10 -2.09
N ALA A 44 13.20 8.68 -3.02
CA ALA A 44 12.01 9.41 -3.43
C ALA A 44 10.80 9.10 -2.53
N PHE A 45 10.92 8.16 -1.59
CA PHE A 45 9.81 7.86 -0.70
C PHE A 45 9.52 9.04 0.24
N ILE A 46 8.27 9.50 0.22
CA ILE A 46 7.75 10.54 1.12
C ILE A 46 6.73 9.87 2.06
N PRO A 47 7.10 9.51 3.30
CA PRO A 47 6.22 8.77 4.22
C PRO A 47 4.87 9.45 4.45
N GLU A 48 4.84 10.78 4.47
CA GLU A 48 3.63 11.58 4.67
C GLU A 48 2.63 11.49 3.50
N LEU A 49 3.07 11.03 2.33
CA LEU A 49 2.24 10.83 1.14
C LEU A 49 1.92 9.35 0.87
N SER A 50 2.39 8.43 1.71
CA SER A 50 1.89 7.06 1.72
C SER A 50 0.72 6.98 2.69
N LEU A 51 -0.49 6.76 2.18
CA LEU A 51 -1.72 6.83 2.95
C LEU A 51 -2.45 5.49 2.93
N VAL A 52 -3.08 5.16 4.04
CA VAL A 52 -3.98 4.01 4.19
C VAL A 52 -5.39 4.48 4.49
N ALA A 53 -6.37 3.83 3.88
CA ALA A 53 -7.78 3.94 4.24
C ALA A 53 -8.13 2.83 5.23
N VAL A 54 -8.62 3.20 6.40
CA VAL A 54 -8.98 2.27 7.49
C VAL A 54 -10.48 2.31 7.75
N GLU A 55 -11.12 1.16 7.72
CA GLU A 55 -12.53 0.96 8.05
C GLU A 55 -12.69 -0.24 9.00
N ASP A 56 -13.46 -0.06 10.07
CA ASP A 56 -13.65 -1.07 11.13
C ASP A 56 -12.36 -1.71 11.66
N GLY A 57 -11.30 -0.90 11.72
CA GLY A 57 -9.97 -1.32 12.19
C GLY A 57 -9.13 -2.10 11.18
N LYS A 58 -9.60 -2.25 9.93
CA LYS A 58 -8.90 -2.92 8.84
C LYS A 58 -8.47 -1.94 7.76
N ILE A 59 -7.34 -2.21 7.13
CA ILE A 59 -6.88 -1.48 5.96
C ILE A 59 -7.65 -1.98 4.75
N VAL A 60 -8.35 -1.07 4.07
CA VAL A 60 -9.20 -1.38 2.91
C VAL A 60 -8.69 -0.71 1.63
N GLY A 61 -7.60 0.05 1.72
CA GLY A 61 -6.98 0.70 0.57
C GLY A 61 -5.66 1.36 0.93
N HIS A 62 -4.83 1.53 -0.10
CA HIS A 62 -3.51 2.14 0.00
C HIS A 62 -3.26 3.01 -1.22
N ILE A 63 -2.58 4.14 -1.00
CA ILE A 63 -2.05 4.99 -2.07
C ILE A 63 -0.67 5.49 -1.67
N LEU A 64 0.25 5.54 -2.63
CA LEU A 64 1.62 5.96 -2.42
C LEU A 64 2.05 6.89 -3.54
N PHE A 65 2.69 7.99 -3.16
CA PHE A 65 3.38 8.91 -4.08
C PHE A 65 4.87 8.96 -3.72
N THR A 66 5.73 8.99 -4.73
CA THR A 66 7.19 9.17 -4.63
C THR A 66 7.63 10.37 -5.44
#